data_AF-A0A8S3SAB4-F1
#
_entry.id   AF-A0A8S3SAB4-F1
#
_cell.length_a   1.000
_cell.length_b   1.000
_cell.length_c   1.000
_cell.angle_alpha   90.00
_cell.angle_beta   90.00
_cell.angle_gamma   90.00
#
_symmetry.space_group_name_H-M   'P 1'
#
loop_
_entity.id
_entity.type
_entity.pdbx_description
1 polymer ?
#
loop_
_entity_poly.entity_id
_entity_poly.type
_entity_poly.pdbx_seq_one_letter_code
_entity_poly.pdbx_strand_id
1 'polypeptide(L)'
;MKIDIDLVPACQIKGWWPQLANIKSLPIFVDELKKEGALIMLQTDVDDDHKSFSKQRISAIKAEKKLMKSIPQIAKDAYTVSKVICNNRICPSFCSPFEMEVSDVITSYMLKTCMLHVLSSKHEFSTKLYDRTEVIAKPYSDDKLYDFIIQIFYKLLQFSVEENLSAIIFPELNVFTFNIKFLNTKFNCAMRCLFIKMILSIIGEPQTFGDIDTEDWFGSDSNMSETEMLEIDNSNLEETSIATA
;
A
#
# COMPACT_ATOMS: atom_id res chain seq x y z
N MET A 1 3.15 3.04 -27.09
CA MET A 1 3.44 2.22 -25.89
C MET A 1 4.63 2.85 -25.19
N LYS A 2 4.45 3.37 -23.97
CA LYS A 2 5.55 3.89 -23.15
C LYS A 2 5.97 2.77 -22.19
N ILE A 3 7.27 2.53 -22.04
CA ILE A 3 7.81 1.55 -21.09
C ILE A 3 8.68 2.34 -20.10
N ASP A 4 8.30 2.30 -18.83
CA ASP A 4 9.07 2.89 -17.74
C ASP A 4 9.79 1.75 -16.98
N ILE A 5 11.09 1.91 -16.70
CA ILE A 5 11.94 0.90 -16.06
C ILE A 5 12.60 1.50 -14.81
N ASP A 6 12.27 0.95 -13.65
CA ASP A 6 12.89 1.35 -12.38
C ASP A 6 14.19 0.56 -12.14
N LEU A 7 15.33 1.23 -12.24
CA LEU A 7 16.64 0.68 -11.85
C LEU A 7 16.94 1.07 -10.41
N VAL A 8 16.87 0.10 -9.49
CA VAL A 8 17.09 0.36 -8.06
C VAL A 8 18.33 -0.40 -7.56
N PRO A 9 19.42 0.29 -7.19
CA PRO A 9 20.61 -0.34 -6.63
C PRO A 9 20.29 -1.07 -5.32
N ALA A 10 20.80 -2.30 -5.17
CA ALA A 10 20.59 -3.11 -3.99
C ALA A 10 21.82 -3.97 -3.65
N CYS A 11 22.14 -4.03 -2.37
CA CYS A 11 23.09 -4.98 -1.80
C CYS A 11 22.34 -6.21 -1.29
N GLN A 12 22.83 -7.40 -1.64
CA GLN A 12 22.31 -8.66 -1.14
C GLN A 12 23.30 -9.31 -0.18
N ILE A 13 22.83 -9.59 1.04
CA ILE A 13 23.51 -10.49 1.97
C ILE A 13 22.73 -11.80 1.98
N LYS A 14 23.33 -12.87 1.45
CA LYS A 14 22.62 -14.14 1.22
C LYS A 14 22.13 -14.75 2.53
N GLY A 15 20.82 -15.02 2.62
CA GLY A 15 20.19 -15.64 3.79
C GLY A 15 20.12 -14.76 5.04
N TRP A 16 20.59 -13.52 4.96
CA TRP A 16 20.53 -12.57 6.07
C TRP A 16 19.15 -11.96 6.18
N TRP A 17 18.71 -11.79 7.43
CA TRP A 17 17.49 -11.08 7.79
C TRP A 17 17.81 -10.15 8.95
N PRO A 18 17.26 -8.92 8.98
CA PRO A 18 17.36 -8.08 10.16
C PRO A 18 16.59 -8.72 11.32
N GLN A 19 16.95 -8.37 12.56
CA GLN A 19 16.31 -8.90 13.76
C GLN A 19 14.80 -8.61 13.82
N LEU A 20 14.38 -7.49 13.22
CA LEU A 20 13.00 -7.02 13.12
C LEU A 20 12.13 -7.87 12.17
N ALA A 21 12.73 -8.82 11.44
CA ALA A 21 12.01 -9.65 10.48
C ALA A 21 11.23 -10.77 11.17
N ASN A 22 9.92 -10.80 10.96
CA ASN A 22 9.05 -11.86 11.46
C ASN A 22 9.01 -13.09 10.54
N ILE A 23 10.17 -13.67 10.27
CA ILE A 23 10.27 -14.82 9.35
C ILE A 23 9.92 -16.17 9.98
N LYS A 24 9.84 -16.23 11.32
CA LYS A 24 9.66 -17.50 12.06
C LYS A 24 8.21 -17.79 12.42
N SER A 25 7.39 -16.77 12.65
CA SER A 25 6.01 -16.96 13.11
C SER A 25 4.96 -16.92 12.01
N LEU A 26 5.33 -16.48 10.80
CA LEU A 26 4.40 -16.40 9.67
C LEU A 26 4.10 -17.80 9.11
N PRO A 27 2.85 -18.29 9.21
CA PRO A 27 2.51 -19.64 8.75
C PRO A 27 2.67 -19.82 7.23
N ILE A 28 2.51 -18.74 6.47
CA ILE A 28 2.70 -18.69 5.02
C ILE A 28 4.18 -18.73 4.61
N PHE A 29 5.11 -18.62 5.57
CA PHE A 29 6.54 -18.44 5.32
C PHE A 29 7.32 -19.75 5.51
N VAL A 30 7.34 -20.56 4.44
CA VAL A 30 8.08 -21.83 4.40
C VAL A 30 9.60 -21.64 4.45
N ASP A 31 10.34 -22.69 4.84
CA ASP A 31 11.81 -22.63 4.98
C ASP A 31 12.56 -22.20 3.71
N GLU A 32 11.98 -22.46 2.54
CA GLU A 32 12.52 -21.98 1.26
C GLU A 32 12.50 -20.45 1.13
N LEU A 33 11.55 -19.75 1.77
CA LEU A 33 11.47 -18.28 1.77
C LEU A 33 12.52 -17.67 2.71
N LYS A 34 12.79 -18.33 3.83
CA LYS A 34 13.83 -17.91 4.78
C LYS A 34 15.22 -17.88 4.15
N LYS A 35 15.49 -18.74 3.16
CA LYS A 35 16.77 -18.78 2.44
C LYS A 35 17.01 -17.58 1.51
N GLU A 36 15.95 -16.87 1.10
CA GLU A 36 16.09 -15.74 0.15
C GLU A 36 16.80 -14.54 0.78
N GLY A 37 16.57 -14.29 2.07
CA GLY A 37 17.10 -13.13 2.79
C GLY A 37 16.42 -11.81 2.39
N ALA A 38 16.83 -10.75 3.07
CA ALA A 38 16.49 -9.37 2.74
C ALA A 38 17.59 -8.71 1.88
N LEU A 39 17.20 -7.64 1.20
CA LEU A 39 18.08 -6.73 0.47
C LEU A 39 18.17 -5.41 1.22
N ILE A 40 19.32 -4.74 1.07
CA ILE A 40 19.48 -3.33 1.44
C ILE A 40 19.45 -2.54 0.14
N MET A 41 18.45 -1.68 -0.03
CA MET A 41 18.30 -0.83 -1.21
C MET A 41 18.71 0.59 -0.87
N LEU A 42 19.34 1.26 -1.83
CA LEU A 42 19.57 2.70 -1.72
C LEU A 42 18.27 3.43 -2.02
N GLN A 43 17.94 4.41 -1.19
CA GLN A 43 16.80 5.29 -1.35
C GLN A 43 17.31 6.72 -1.57
N THR A 44 16.87 7.33 -2.66
CA THR A 44 17.06 8.77 -2.89
C THR A 44 16.15 9.55 -1.97
N ASP A 45 16.68 10.60 -1.35
CA ASP A 45 15.85 11.60 -0.70
C ASP A 45 15.02 12.33 -1.75
N VAL A 46 13.75 12.56 -1.44
CA VAL A 46 12.80 13.27 -2.31
C VAL A 46 13.08 14.79 -2.27
N ASP A 47 13.79 15.26 -1.25
CA ASP A 47 14.02 16.68 -0.94
C ASP A 47 15.45 17.17 -1.24
N ASP A 48 16.30 16.32 -1.84
CA ASP A 48 17.69 16.68 -2.12
C ASP A 48 17.87 16.90 -3.63
N ASP A 49 18.06 18.16 -4.04
CA ASP A 49 18.34 18.58 -5.43
C ASP A 49 19.57 17.87 -6.01
N HIS A 50 20.42 17.36 -5.13
CA HIS A 50 21.41 16.36 -5.46
C HIS A 50 20.85 15.00 -5.06
N LYS A 51 20.67 14.08 -6.02
CA LYS A 51 20.24 12.68 -5.80
C LYS A 51 21.27 11.91 -4.95
N SER A 52 21.42 12.29 -3.69
CA SER A 52 22.31 11.68 -2.74
C SER A 52 21.61 10.41 -2.25
N PHE A 53 22.31 9.28 -2.33
CA PHE A 53 21.85 8.03 -1.75
C PHE A 53 22.18 8.02 -0.26
N SER A 54 21.57 8.94 0.48
CA SER A 54 21.81 9.15 1.91
C SER A 54 21.14 8.07 2.78
N LYS A 55 20.02 7.49 2.30
CA LYS A 55 19.20 6.54 3.07
C LYS A 55 19.24 5.14 2.49
N GLN A 56 19.17 4.17 3.40
CA GLN A 56 19.09 2.75 3.08
C GLN A 56 17.74 2.20 3.56
N ARG A 57 17.06 1.44 2.72
CA ARG A 57 15.83 0.73 3.09
C ARG A 57 16.00 -0.77 3.00
N ILE A 58 15.35 -1.49 3.90
CA ILE A 58 15.31 -2.95 3.85
C ILE A 58 14.18 -3.38 2.94
N SER A 59 14.46 -4.31 2.02
CA SER A 59 13.48 -4.85 1.09
C SER A 59 13.48 -6.37 1.13
N ALA A 60 12.30 -6.95 1.30
CA ALA A 60 12.09 -8.39 1.24
C ALA A 60 11.62 -8.86 -0.16
N ILE A 61 11.81 -8.05 -1.21
CA ILE A 61 11.22 -8.29 -2.55
C ILE A 61 11.49 -9.69 -3.12
N LYS A 62 12.64 -10.30 -2.83
CA LYS A 62 12.95 -11.67 -3.28
C LYS A 62 12.05 -12.70 -2.60
N ALA A 63 11.94 -12.61 -1.28
CA ALA A 63 11.05 -13.45 -0.50
C ALA A 63 9.58 -13.20 -0.88
N GLU A 64 9.17 -11.94 -1.03
CA GLU A 64 7.81 -11.61 -1.48
C GLU A 64 7.53 -12.19 -2.87
N LYS A 65 8.45 -12.08 -3.83
CA LYS A 65 8.27 -12.64 -5.18
C LYS A 65 8.10 -14.16 -5.14
N LYS A 66 8.84 -14.84 -4.27
CA LYS A 66 8.73 -16.29 -4.08
C LYS A 66 7.44 -16.67 -3.35
N LEU A 67 7.04 -15.88 -2.35
CA LEU A 67 5.77 -16.03 -1.64
C LEU A 67 4.58 -15.87 -2.60
N MET A 68 4.61 -14.84 -3.46
CA MET A 68 3.59 -14.62 -4.49
C MET A 68 3.45 -15.79 -5.47
N LYS A 69 4.50 -16.61 -5.67
CA LYS A 69 4.41 -17.82 -6.50
C LYS A 69 3.76 -19.00 -5.78
N SER A 70 3.84 -19.05 -4.45
CA SER A 70 3.30 -20.14 -3.64
C SER A 70 1.87 -19.92 -3.15
N ILE A 71 1.36 -18.68 -3.22
CA ILE A 71 -0.02 -18.40 -2.79
C ILE A 71 -1.06 -18.91 -3.81
N PRO A 72 -2.29 -19.20 -3.34
CA PRO A 72 -3.42 -19.63 -4.17
C PRO A 72 -3.72 -18.70 -5.34
N GLN A 73 -4.18 -19.28 -6.46
CA GLN A 73 -4.56 -18.52 -7.65
C GLN A 73 -5.70 -17.52 -7.38
N ILE A 74 -6.74 -17.94 -6.65
CA ILE A 74 -7.84 -17.06 -6.23
C ILE A 74 -7.39 -15.80 -5.49
N ALA A 75 -6.36 -15.89 -4.65
CA ALA A 75 -5.84 -14.74 -3.92
C ALA A 75 -5.08 -13.79 -4.85
N LYS A 76 -4.30 -14.33 -5.81
CA LYS A 76 -3.61 -13.53 -6.84
C LYS A 76 -4.60 -12.81 -7.75
N ASP A 77 -5.69 -13.48 -8.10
CA ASP A 77 -6.73 -12.91 -8.96
C ASP A 77 -7.54 -11.86 -8.20
N ALA A 78 -7.89 -12.11 -6.94
CA ALA A 78 -8.50 -11.10 -6.06
C ALA A 78 -7.62 -9.85 -5.94
N TYR A 79 -6.32 -10.02 -5.67
CA TYR A 79 -5.37 -8.90 -5.66
C TYR A 79 -5.30 -8.15 -7.00
N THR A 80 -5.35 -8.87 -8.12
CA THR A 80 -5.33 -8.27 -9.46
C THR A 80 -6.58 -7.44 -9.70
N VAL A 81 -7.76 -7.98 -9.36
CA VAL A 81 -9.03 -7.27 -9.46
C VAL A 81 -9.06 -6.06 -8.52
N SER A 82 -8.62 -6.19 -7.27
CA SER A 82 -8.53 -5.07 -6.32
C SER A 82 -7.68 -3.92 -6.87
N LYS A 83 -6.54 -4.20 -7.52
CA LYS A 83 -5.73 -3.15 -8.19
C LYS A 83 -6.47 -2.47 -9.33
N VAL A 84 -7.23 -3.24 -10.11
CA VAL A 84 -8.02 -2.70 -11.23
C VAL A 84 -9.12 -1.80 -10.70
N ILE A 85 -9.80 -2.19 -9.61
CA ILE A 85 -10.82 -1.37 -8.94
C ILE A 85 -10.22 -0.08 -8.39
N CYS A 86 -9.01 -0.12 -7.82
CA CYS A 86 -8.26 1.07 -7.39
C CYS A 86 -7.63 1.86 -8.56
N ASN A 87 -8.08 1.67 -9.80
CA ASN A 87 -7.71 2.54 -10.91
C ASN A 87 -8.67 3.74 -10.97
N ASN A 88 -8.15 4.92 -11.27
CA ASN A 88 -8.93 6.17 -11.35
C ASN A 88 -10.01 6.16 -12.44
N ARG A 89 -9.99 5.17 -13.34
CA ARG A 89 -11.07 4.93 -14.32
C ARG A 89 -12.29 4.21 -13.75
N ILE A 90 -12.14 3.53 -12.61
CA ILE A 90 -13.21 2.76 -11.95
C ILE A 90 -13.63 3.46 -10.66
N CYS A 91 -12.66 3.80 -9.82
CA CYS A 91 -12.90 4.54 -8.59
C CYS A 91 -12.89 6.04 -8.89
N PRO A 92 -13.98 6.79 -8.63
CA PRO A 92 -14.02 8.22 -8.89
C PRO A 92 -13.06 8.97 -7.96
N SER A 93 -12.57 10.13 -8.41
CA SER A 93 -11.78 11.05 -7.59
C SER A 93 -12.67 11.94 -6.72
N PHE A 94 -12.11 12.44 -5.63
CA PHE A 94 -12.76 13.52 -4.87
C PHE A 94 -12.36 14.85 -5.49
N CYS A 95 -13.34 15.69 -5.81
CA CYS A 95 -13.13 17.06 -6.26
C CYS A 95 -13.48 18.01 -5.11
N SER A 96 -12.49 18.74 -4.59
CA SER A 96 -12.59 19.80 -3.57
C SER A 96 -12.41 19.36 -2.10
N PRO A 97 -11.61 20.09 -1.30
CA PRO A 97 -10.75 21.23 -1.67
C PRO A 97 -9.49 20.82 -2.46
N PHE A 98 -9.14 19.53 -2.48
CA PHE A 98 -8.02 18.99 -3.24
C PHE A 98 -8.51 17.88 -4.18
N GLU A 99 -8.05 17.89 -5.42
CA GLU A 99 -8.26 16.74 -6.30
C GLU A 99 -7.45 15.57 -5.74
N MET A 100 -8.15 14.54 -5.27
CA MET A 100 -7.52 13.34 -4.73
C MET A 100 -8.00 12.13 -5.50
N GLU A 101 -7.04 11.34 -5.97
CA GLU A 101 -7.29 10.08 -6.62
C GLU A 101 -7.07 8.93 -5.64
N VAL A 102 -7.73 7.79 -5.91
CA VAL A 102 -7.55 6.59 -5.07
C VAL A 102 -6.09 6.13 -5.03
N SER A 103 -5.34 6.32 -6.12
CA SER A 103 -3.92 5.96 -6.22
C SER A 103 -3.01 6.81 -5.33
N ASP A 104 -3.48 7.97 -4.87
CA ASP A 104 -2.71 8.84 -3.96
C ASP A 104 -2.66 8.28 -2.54
N VAL A 105 -3.68 7.52 -2.14
CA VAL A 105 -3.83 7.02 -0.77
C VAL A 105 -3.87 5.50 -0.65
N ILE A 106 -4.19 4.77 -1.73
CA ILE A 106 -4.19 3.30 -1.79
C ILE A 106 -3.15 2.82 -2.81
N THR A 107 -2.06 2.24 -2.32
CA THR A 107 -1.04 1.67 -3.19
C THR A 107 -1.26 0.18 -3.46
N SER A 108 -0.72 -0.30 -4.58
CA SER A 108 -0.65 -1.74 -4.88
C SER A 108 0.11 -2.54 -3.81
N TYR A 109 1.00 -1.90 -3.05
CA TYR A 109 1.71 -2.55 -1.95
C TYR A 109 0.81 -2.71 -0.72
N MET A 110 -0.03 -1.72 -0.38
CA MET A 110 -1.03 -1.84 0.69
C MET A 110 -2.02 -2.97 0.42
N LEU A 111 -2.52 -3.08 -0.82
CA LEU A 111 -3.43 -4.17 -1.23
C LEU A 111 -2.75 -5.55 -1.11
N LYS A 112 -1.49 -5.66 -1.53
CA LYS A 112 -0.70 -6.90 -1.39
C LYS A 112 -0.52 -7.27 0.08
N THR A 113 -0.17 -6.31 0.93
CA THR A 113 0.00 -6.55 2.37
C THR A 113 -1.30 -6.99 3.02
N CYS A 114 -2.44 -6.38 2.68
CA CYS A 114 -3.76 -6.79 3.18
C CYS A 114 -4.14 -8.21 2.72
N MET A 115 -3.92 -8.55 1.44
CA MET A 115 -4.12 -9.92 0.94
C MET A 115 -3.28 -10.94 1.73
N LEU A 116 -2.03 -10.63 2.03
CA LEU A 116 -1.17 -11.52 2.81
C LEU A 116 -1.65 -11.66 4.27
N HIS A 117 -2.18 -10.60 4.88
CA HIS A 117 -2.82 -10.67 6.21
C HIS A 117 -4.08 -11.55 6.19
N VAL A 118 -4.93 -11.43 5.16
CA VAL A 118 -6.11 -12.29 4.97
C VAL A 118 -5.71 -13.76 4.82
N LEU A 119 -4.63 -14.04 4.10
CA LEU A 119 -4.11 -15.41 3.98
C LEU A 119 -3.52 -15.92 5.31
N SER A 120 -2.81 -15.06 6.05
CA SER A 120 -2.19 -15.43 7.32
C SER A 120 -3.19 -15.70 8.44
N SER A 121 -4.40 -15.11 8.40
CA SER A 121 -5.46 -15.34 9.38
C SER A 121 -6.27 -16.62 9.11
N LYS A 122 -6.21 -17.18 7.90
CA LYS A 122 -6.95 -18.38 7.52
C LYS A 122 -6.12 -19.64 7.82
N HIS A 123 -6.59 -20.45 8.77
CA HIS A 123 -5.93 -21.71 9.17
C HIS A 123 -5.67 -22.69 8.01
N GLU A 124 -6.53 -22.67 6.99
CA GLU A 124 -6.42 -23.48 5.78
C GLU A 124 -5.12 -23.21 5.00
N PHE A 125 -4.55 -22.01 5.14
CA PHE A 125 -3.31 -21.61 4.47
C PHE A 125 -2.09 -21.67 5.40
N SER A 126 -2.30 -22.03 6.67
CA SER A 126 -1.29 -22.02 7.72
C SER A 126 -0.59 -23.37 7.95
N THR A 127 -1.17 -24.48 7.52
CA THR A 127 -0.80 -25.81 8.04
C THR A 127 -0.50 -26.86 6.99
N LYS A 128 -0.86 -26.63 5.74
CA LYS A 128 -0.44 -27.49 4.64
C LYS A 128 0.50 -26.70 3.75
N LEU A 129 1.72 -27.22 3.57
CA LEU A 129 2.44 -27.04 2.32
C LEU A 129 1.39 -27.15 1.23
N TYR A 130 1.02 -26.02 0.63
CA TYR A 130 0.21 -26.05 -0.57
C TYR A 130 0.99 -26.93 -1.52
N ASP A 131 0.46 -28.13 -1.74
CA ASP A 131 1.03 -29.00 -2.74
C ASP A 131 0.96 -28.19 -4.02
N ARG A 132 2.13 -27.84 -4.57
CA ARG A 132 2.27 -26.89 -5.68
C ARG A 132 1.48 -27.33 -6.91
N THR A 133 0.99 -28.57 -6.90
CA THR A 133 0.15 -29.26 -7.86
C THR A 133 -1.35 -28.98 -7.72
N GLU A 134 -1.90 -28.67 -6.54
CA GLU A 134 -3.34 -28.33 -6.38
C GLU A 134 -3.64 -26.85 -6.62
N VAL A 135 -2.62 -25.98 -6.54
CA VAL A 135 -2.73 -24.52 -6.75
C VAL A 135 -2.89 -24.16 -8.24
N ILE A 136 -2.65 -25.11 -9.13
CA ILE A 136 -2.84 -24.97 -10.57
C ILE A 136 -4.18 -25.63 -10.92
N ALA A 137 -5.19 -24.81 -11.22
CA ALA A 137 -6.38 -25.21 -11.98
C ALA A 137 -7.55 -25.92 -11.26
N LYS A 138 -7.78 -25.75 -9.96
CA LYS A 138 -9.16 -25.93 -9.44
C LYS A 138 -9.96 -24.66 -9.74
N PRO A 139 -11.01 -24.72 -10.59
CA PRO A 139 -11.90 -23.59 -10.76
C PRO A 139 -12.52 -23.24 -9.41
N TYR A 140 -12.45 -21.97 -9.04
CA TYR A 140 -13.16 -21.41 -7.90
C TYR A 140 -14.39 -20.66 -8.41
N SER A 141 -15.44 -20.57 -7.59
CA SER A 141 -16.62 -19.80 -7.94
C SER A 141 -16.33 -18.30 -7.87
N ASP A 142 -17.06 -17.51 -8.65
CA ASP A 142 -16.99 -16.05 -8.61
C ASP A 142 -17.31 -15.52 -7.21
N ASP A 143 -18.24 -16.15 -6.48
CA ASP A 143 -18.56 -15.80 -5.09
C ASP A 143 -17.33 -15.86 -4.17
N LYS A 144 -16.47 -16.87 -4.33
CA LYS A 144 -15.25 -16.99 -3.52
C LYS A 144 -14.22 -15.93 -3.87
N LEU A 145 -14.14 -15.57 -5.15
CA LEU A 145 -13.25 -14.50 -5.61
C LEU A 145 -13.71 -13.16 -5.03
N TYR A 146 -15.01 -12.91 -5.13
CA TYR A 146 -15.68 -11.72 -4.61
C TYR A 146 -15.51 -11.59 -3.09
N ASP A 147 -15.73 -12.66 -2.33
CA ASP A 147 -15.46 -12.71 -0.88
C ASP A 147 -13.98 -12.38 -0.55
N PHE A 148 -13.03 -12.86 -1.34
CA PHE A 148 -11.61 -12.52 -1.14
C PHE A 148 -11.30 -11.05 -1.42
N ILE A 149 -11.90 -10.47 -2.48
CA ILE A 149 -11.76 -9.04 -2.81
C ILE A 149 -12.29 -8.20 -1.66
N ILE A 150 -13.47 -8.54 -1.14
CA ILE A 150 -14.10 -7.86 0.00
C ILE A 150 -13.22 -7.93 1.24
N GLN A 151 -12.68 -9.11 1.56
CA GLN A 151 -11.80 -9.29 2.70
C GLN A 151 -10.52 -8.43 2.61
N ILE A 152 -9.95 -8.27 1.41
CA ILE A 152 -8.80 -7.36 1.20
C ILE A 152 -9.18 -5.93 1.57
N PHE A 153 -10.33 -5.44 1.09
CA PHE A 153 -10.79 -4.08 1.35
C PHE A 153 -11.22 -3.87 2.80
N TYR A 154 -11.93 -4.81 3.43
CA TYR A 154 -12.22 -4.72 4.87
C TYR A 154 -10.96 -4.73 5.71
N LYS A 155 -9.96 -5.53 5.35
CA LYS A 155 -8.69 -5.52 6.09
C LYS A 155 -7.97 -4.18 5.94
N LEU A 156 -7.99 -3.59 4.75
CA LEU A 156 -7.44 -2.24 4.53
C LEU A 156 -8.24 -1.17 5.29
N LEU A 157 -9.57 -1.30 5.36
CA LEU A 157 -10.43 -0.39 6.12
C LEU A 157 -10.10 -0.46 7.62
N GLN A 158 -10.04 -1.67 8.16
CA GLN A 158 -9.64 -1.91 9.56
C GLN A 158 -8.32 -1.21 9.87
N PHE A 159 -7.27 -1.50 9.10
CA PHE A 159 -5.97 -0.90 9.35
C PHE A 159 -5.96 0.62 9.16
N SER A 160 -6.76 1.15 8.23
CA SER A 160 -6.89 2.61 8.02
C SER A 160 -7.53 3.31 9.22
N VAL A 161 -8.54 2.69 9.86
CA VAL A 161 -9.12 3.17 11.12
C VAL A 161 -8.11 3.09 12.27
N GLU A 162 -7.31 2.02 12.31
CA GLU A 162 -6.23 1.84 13.30
C GLU A 162 -4.99 2.71 13.00
N GLU A 163 -4.99 3.47 11.89
CA GLU A 163 -3.87 4.26 11.37
C GLU A 163 -2.56 3.48 11.19
N ASN A 164 -2.64 2.14 11.10
CA ASN A 164 -1.48 1.27 11.14
C ASN A 164 -1.64 0.04 10.26
N LEU A 165 -0.97 0.01 9.11
CA LEU A 165 -0.83 -1.21 8.31
C LEU A 165 0.55 -1.82 8.54
N SER A 166 0.64 -2.74 9.49
CA SER A 166 1.87 -3.47 9.77
C SER A 166 2.34 -4.29 8.55
N ALA A 167 3.58 -4.11 8.12
CA ALA A 167 4.18 -4.89 7.05
C ALA A 167 4.36 -6.36 7.50
N ILE A 168 3.92 -7.31 6.69
CA ILE A 168 3.83 -8.71 7.14
C ILE A 168 5.19 -9.31 7.54
N ILE A 169 6.26 -8.99 6.79
CA ILE A 169 7.62 -9.48 7.06
C ILE A 169 8.33 -8.65 8.13
N PHE A 170 7.97 -7.38 8.29
CA PHE A 170 8.59 -6.45 9.25
C PHE A 170 7.49 -5.77 10.07
N PRO A 171 6.93 -6.44 11.10
CA PRO A 171 5.70 -5.98 11.73
C PRO A 171 5.77 -4.60 12.38
N GLU A 172 6.97 -4.16 12.75
CA GLU A 172 7.20 -2.83 13.32
C GLU A 172 7.12 -1.70 12.28
N LEU A 173 7.11 -2.02 10.99
CA LEU A 173 7.00 -1.04 9.91
C LEU A 173 5.54 -0.80 9.55
N ASN A 174 5.08 0.44 9.73
CA ASN A 174 3.77 0.90 9.26
C ASN A 174 3.84 1.30 7.77
N VAL A 175 3.19 0.53 6.91
CA VAL A 175 3.14 0.72 5.46
C VAL A 175 2.53 2.05 5.05
N PHE A 176 1.66 2.64 5.87
CA PHE A 176 1.05 3.94 5.56
C PHE A 176 2.04 5.11 5.59
N THR A 177 3.22 4.92 6.18
CA THR A 177 4.27 5.95 6.22
C THR A 177 5.10 6.04 4.94
N PHE A 178 4.99 5.06 4.03
CA PHE A 178 5.86 4.97 2.85
C PHE A 178 5.43 5.81 1.64
N ASN A 179 4.28 6.49 1.70
CA ASN A 179 3.77 7.22 0.54
C ASN A 179 2.92 8.43 0.96
N ILE A 180 3.58 9.40 1.60
CA ILE A 180 2.96 10.64 2.07
C ILE A 180 3.11 11.68 0.95
N LYS A 181 2.16 11.73 0.00
CA LYS A 181 2.02 12.89 -0.90
C LYS A 181 1.52 14.12 -0.14
N PHE A 182 0.67 13.90 0.86
CA PHE A 182 0.09 14.94 1.72
C PHE A 182 0.57 14.74 3.15
N LEU A 183 1.13 15.78 3.76
CA LEU A 183 1.90 15.76 5.03
C LEU A 183 1.18 15.16 6.25
N ASN A 184 -0.13 14.92 6.18
CA ASN A 184 -0.92 14.45 7.31
C ASN A 184 -1.38 12.98 7.15
N THR A 185 -0.74 12.07 7.90
CA THR A 185 -1.08 10.63 7.95
C THR A 185 -2.55 10.39 8.32
N LYS A 186 -3.11 11.17 9.26
CA LYS A 186 -4.51 11.03 9.67
C LYS A 186 -5.46 11.37 8.53
N PHE A 187 -5.20 12.48 7.83
CA PHE A 187 -5.95 12.86 6.65
C PHE A 187 -5.88 11.77 5.56
N ASN A 188 -4.69 11.23 5.28
CA ASN A 188 -4.56 10.15 4.31
C ASN A 188 -5.31 8.88 4.74
N CYS A 189 -5.34 8.54 6.03
CA CYS A 189 -6.11 7.42 6.56
C CYS A 189 -7.62 7.63 6.45
N ALA A 190 -8.10 8.82 6.79
CA ALA A 190 -9.48 9.27 6.60
C ALA A 190 -9.94 9.14 5.14
N MET A 191 -9.14 9.69 4.23
CA MET A 191 -9.40 9.60 2.79
C MET A 191 -9.37 8.15 2.30
N ARG A 192 -8.46 7.33 2.82
CA ARG A 192 -8.44 5.89 2.54
C ARG A 192 -9.75 5.22 2.96
N CYS A 193 -10.24 5.51 4.16
CA CYS A 193 -11.52 4.99 4.65
C CYS A 193 -12.68 5.36 3.72
N LEU A 194 -12.74 6.62 3.27
CA LEU A 194 -13.76 7.10 2.33
C LEU A 194 -13.70 6.36 0.99
N PHE A 195 -12.52 6.26 0.37
CA PHE A 195 -12.35 5.50 -0.88
C PHE A 195 -12.74 4.03 -0.72
N ILE A 196 -12.37 3.39 0.39
CA ILE A 196 -12.68 1.98 0.61
C ILE A 196 -14.18 1.77 0.77
N LYS A 197 -14.88 2.61 1.54
CA LYS A 197 -16.35 2.54 1.68
C LYS A 197 -17.06 2.70 0.33
N MET A 198 -16.57 3.62 -0.50
CA MET A 198 -17.07 3.82 -1.86
C MET A 198 -16.80 2.60 -2.75
N ILE A 199 -15.59 2.04 -2.71
CA ILE A 199 -15.24 0.82 -3.43
C ILE A 199 -16.13 -0.35 -3.03
N LEU A 200 -16.33 -0.57 -1.73
CA LEU A 200 -17.21 -1.64 -1.24
C LEU A 200 -18.66 -1.44 -1.74
N SER A 201 -19.12 -0.19 -1.81
CA SER A 201 -20.44 0.15 -2.37
C SER A 201 -20.53 -0.13 -3.88
N ILE A 202 -19.49 0.19 -4.66
CA ILE A 202 -19.39 -0.11 -6.10
C ILE A 202 -19.42 -1.62 -6.35
N ILE A 203 -18.72 -2.37 -5.50
CA ILE A 203 -18.62 -3.82 -5.60
C ILE A 203 -19.98 -4.48 -5.30
N GLY A 204 -20.84 -3.83 -4.51
CA GLY A 204 -22.21 -4.27 -4.22
C GLY A 204 -22.44 -4.69 -2.76
N GLU A 205 -21.51 -4.37 -1.86
CA GLU A 205 -21.67 -4.61 -0.43
C GLU A 205 -22.55 -3.53 0.22
N PRO A 206 -23.63 -3.90 0.93
CA PRO A 206 -24.48 -2.94 1.62
C PRO A 206 -23.69 -2.26 2.75
N GLN A 207 -23.37 -0.98 2.57
CA GLN A 207 -22.80 -0.16 3.64
C GLN A 207 -23.93 0.51 4.43
N THR A 208 -23.95 0.32 5.74
CA THR A 208 -24.37 1.40 6.64
C THR A 208 -23.22 2.39 6.68
N PHE A 209 -23.40 3.59 6.12
CA PHE A 209 -22.50 4.71 6.41
C PHE A 209 -22.66 5.04 7.90
N GLY A 210 -21.96 4.31 8.77
CA GLY A 210 -21.81 4.74 10.16
C GLY A 210 -21.17 6.11 10.15
N ASP A 211 -21.77 7.03 10.92
CA ASP A 211 -21.43 8.44 11.01
C ASP A 211 -19.92 8.60 11.01
N ILE A 212 -19.40 9.08 9.87
CA ILE A 212 -18.05 9.60 9.84
C ILE A 212 -18.24 10.98 10.46
N ASP A 213 -17.85 11.14 11.72
CA ASP A 213 -17.69 12.46 12.33
C ASP A 213 -16.56 13.16 11.57
N THR A 214 -16.89 13.73 10.42
CA THR A 214 -15.99 14.55 9.61
C THR A 214 -15.60 15.81 10.37
N GLU A 215 -16.39 16.22 11.38
CA GLU A 215 -16.13 17.38 12.23
C GLU A 215 -14.86 17.22 13.09
N ASP A 216 -14.48 16.00 13.48
CA ASP A 216 -13.22 15.76 14.21
C ASP A 216 -11.99 15.68 13.28
N TRP A 217 -12.21 15.47 11.97
CA TRP A 217 -11.14 15.28 10.99
C TRP A 217 -10.66 16.59 10.37
N PHE A 218 -11.58 17.54 10.21
CA PHE A 218 -11.27 18.95 10.01
C PHE A 218 -11.23 19.62 11.37
N GLY A 219 -10.27 19.19 12.20
CA GLY A 219 -10.09 19.74 13.55
C GLY A 219 -10.25 21.26 13.55
N SER A 220 -10.91 21.75 14.58
CA SER A 220 -11.18 23.15 14.90
C SER A 220 -9.92 23.98 15.15
N ASP A 221 -8.86 23.77 14.39
CA ASP A 221 -7.76 24.69 14.17
C ASP A 221 -8.10 25.55 12.95
N SER A 222 -9.17 26.34 13.09
CA SER A 222 -9.44 27.53 12.27
C SER A 222 -8.44 28.64 12.62
N ASN A 223 -7.15 28.29 12.67
CA ASN A 223 -6.01 29.17 12.91
C ASN A 223 -4.80 28.78 12.03
N MET A 224 -5.00 28.14 10.88
CA MET A 224 -4.12 28.43 9.74
C MET A 224 -4.45 29.87 9.31
N SER A 225 -3.74 30.83 9.91
CA SER A 225 -3.84 32.23 9.50
C SER A 225 -3.56 32.34 8.00
N GLU A 226 -4.31 33.19 7.29
CA GLU A 226 -4.12 33.52 5.87
C GLU A 226 -2.66 33.87 5.50
N THR A 227 -1.85 34.19 6.50
CA THR A 227 -0.40 34.46 6.39
C THR A 227 0.44 33.28 5.90
N GLU A 228 0.08 32.02 6.19
CA GLU A 228 0.84 30.86 5.66
C GLU A 228 0.43 30.48 4.22
N MET A 229 -0.71 30.99 3.73
CA MET A 229 -1.17 30.72 2.37
C MET A 229 -0.52 31.62 1.31
N LEU A 230 0.10 32.75 1.68
CA LEU A 230 0.73 33.68 0.75
C LEU A 230 2.23 33.44 0.49
N GLU A 231 2.87 32.52 1.23
CA GLU A 231 4.29 32.18 1.02
C GLU A 231 4.49 31.06 -0.03
N ILE A 232 3.45 30.27 -0.32
CA ILE A 232 3.52 29.22 -1.35
C ILE A 232 3.37 29.81 -2.78
N ASP A 233 2.65 30.92 -2.93
CA ASP A 233 2.38 31.52 -4.25
C ASP A 233 3.44 32.54 -4.71
N ASN A 234 4.30 33.05 -3.83
CA ASN A 234 5.33 34.05 -4.18
C ASN A 234 6.74 33.47 -4.42
N SER A 235 6.98 32.18 -4.14
CA SER A 235 8.29 31.55 -4.39
C SER A 235 8.45 30.99 -5.81
N ASN A 236 7.41 31.03 -6.65
CA ASN A 236 7.43 30.52 -8.02
C ASN A 236 7.31 31.60 -9.12
N LEU A 237 7.45 32.89 -8.79
CA LEU A 237 7.31 33.99 -9.77
C LEU A 237 8.52 34.92 -9.92
N GLU A 238 9.62 34.70 -9.19
CA GLU A 238 10.87 35.46 -9.39
C GLU A 238 12.05 34.56 -9.75
N GLU A 239 12.02 33.91 -10.92
CA GLU A 239 13.27 33.56 -11.63
C GLU A 239 13.12 33.32 -13.15
N THR A 240 12.04 33.80 -13.78
CA THR A 240 11.95 33.91 -15.25
C THR A 240 12.11 35.35 -15.71
N SER A 241 13.28 35.94 -15.45
CA SER A 241 13.83 36.98 -16.33
C SER A 241 15.31 37.13 -16.05
N ILE A 242 16.16 36.64 -16.95
CA ILE A 242 17.28 37.39 -17.57
C ILE A 242 18.04 36.44 -18.51
N ALA A 243 18.39 37.00 -19.68
CA ALA A 243 19.38 36.55 -20.67
C ALA A 243 18.94 35.57 -21.77
N THR A 244 18.28 36.18 -22.75
CA THR A 244 18.60 36.12 -24.18
C THR A 244 20.08 36.01 -24.54
N ALA A 245 20.31 35.35 -25.70
CA ALA A 245 21.47 35.31 -26.60
C ALA A 245 22.39 34.09 -26.48
#